data_AF-A0A3S4NKC0-F1
#
_entry.id   AF-A0A3S4NKC0-F1
#
_cell.length_a   1.000
_cell.length_b   1.000
_cell.length_c   1.000
_cell.angle_alpha   90.00
_cell.angle_beta   90.00
_cell.angle_gamma   90.00
#
_symmetry.space_group_name_H-M   'P 1'
#
loop_
_entity.id
_entity.type
_entity.pdbx_description
1 polymer ?
#
loop_
_entity_poly.entity_id
_entity_poly.type
_entity_poly.pdbx_seq_one_letter_code
_entity_poly.pdbx_strand_id
1 'polypeptide(L)'
;MRGGRPHPSGARRRLEPGEVEALSPRIGDVHQVSNAFSDRTSISIHVYGANIGAVRRAVFSAEGEEKPFISGYSNSRLPNIWDLSKENPA
;
A
#
# COMPACT_ATOMS: atom_id res chain seq x y z
N MET A 1 12.55 -13.38 1.68
CA MET A 1 13.43 -13.73 0.55
C MET A 1 14.05 -15.08 0.80
N ARG A 2 14.05 -16.00 -0.18
CA ARG A 2 14.79 -17.27 -0.11
C ARG A 2 15.67 -17.38 -1.35
N GLY A 3 16.99 -17.47 -1.15
CA GLY A 3 17.95 -17.49 -2.27
C GLY A 3 17.86 -16.26 -3.19
N GLY A 4 17.60 -15.07 -2.62
CA GLY A 4 17.45 -13.82 -3.39
C GLY A 4 16.09 -13.59 -4.03
N ARG A 5 15.17 -14.58 -4.00
CA ARG A 5 13.85 -14.46 -4.61
C ARG A 5 12.75 -14.13 -3.60
N PRO A 6 11.75 -13.31 -3.97
CA PRO A 6 10.50 -13.19 -3.23
C PRO A 6 9.88 -14.57 -3.08
N HIS A 7 9.66 -14.97 -1.84
CA HIS A 7 8.94 -16.19 -1.50
C HIS A 7 7.90 -15.82 -0.45
N PRO A 8 6.65 -16.30 -0.57
CA PRO A 8 5.65 -16.09 0.44
C PRO A 8 6.16 -16.56 1.81
N SER A 9 5.95 -15.75 2.83
CA SER A 9 6.23 -16.08 4.22
C SER A 9 4.93 -15.95 5.00
N GLY A 10 4.49 -17.04 5.62
CA GLY A 10 3.20 -17.10 6.31
C GLY A 10 2.00 -17.34 5.38
N ALA A 11 0.82 -17.42 5.96
CA ALA A 11 -0.43 -17.59 5.23
C ALA A 11 -0.82 -16.29 4.52
N ARG A 12 -1.45 -16.41 3.34
CA ARG A 12 -2.06 -15.26 2.67
C ARG A 12 -3.16 -14.71 3.56
N ARG A 13 -3.07 -13.41 3.85
CA ARG A 13 -4.09 -12.69 4.60
C ARG A 13 -5.11 -12.05 3.65
N ARG A 14 -6.37 -12.05 4.06
CA ARG A 14 -7.45 -11.26 3.47
C ARG A 14 -7.82 -10.18 4.48
N LEU A 15 -7.92 -8.94 4.01
CA LEU A 15 -8.34 -7.79 4.82
C LEU A 15 -9.77 -7.43 4.44
N GLU A 16 -10.65 -7.40 5.44
CA GLU A 16 -12.04 -6.99 5.28
C GLU A 16 -12.26 -5.52 5.64
N PRO A 17 -13.37 -4.89 5.21
CA PRO A 17 -13.70 -3.52 5.58
C PRO A 17 -13.68 -3.32 7.11
N GLY A 18 -12.92 -2.32 7.56
CA GLY A 18 -12.75 -1.99 8.99
C GLY A 18 -11.52 -2.65 9.65
N GLU A 19 -10.89 -3.63 9.00
CA GLU A 19 -9.64 -4.23 9.50
C GLU A 19 -8.42 -3.37 9.17
N VAL A 20 -7.40 -3.44 10.03
CA VAL A 20 -6.12 -2.74 9.85
C VAL A 20 -4.96 -3.73 9.96
N GLU A 21 -3.93 -3.55 9.14
CA GLU A 21 -2.65 -4.24 9.25
C GLU A 21 -1.49 -3.26 9.28
N ALA A 22 -0.35 -3.70 9.82
CA ALA A 22 0.85 -2.89 9.95
C ALA A 22 2.05 -3.59 9.30
N LEU A 23 2.85 -2.80 8.58
CA LEU A 23 4.12 -3.21 7.99
C LEU A 23 5.20 -2.17 8.34
N SER A 24 6.43 -2.66 8.48
CA SER A 24 7.61 -1.81 8.60
C SER A 24 8.87 -2.66 8.38
N PRO A 25 10.03 -2.05 8.09
CA PRO A 25 11.31 -2.76 8.02
C PRO A 25 11.57 -3.69 9.23
N ARG A 26 11.07 -3.32 10.43
CA ARG A 26 11.25 -4.09 11.66
C ARG A 26 10.36 -5.34 11.75
N ILE A 27 9.14 -5.31 11.21
CA ILE A 27 8.14 -6.38 11.40
C ILE A 27 7.80 -7.15 10.12
N GLY A 28 8.45 -6.80 9.01
CA GLY A 28 8.18 -7.32 7.66
C GLY A 28 7.63 -6.21 6.77
N ASP A 29 8.35 -5.92 5.68
CA ASP A 29 8.11 -4.75 4.81
C ASP A 29 7.95 -5.10 3.32
N VAL A 30 8.01 -6.40 2.99
CA VAL A 30 7.90 -6.88 1.62
C VAL A 30 6.66 -7.76 1.52
N HIS A 31 5.69 -7.31 0.73
CA HIS A 31 4.45 -8.04 0.48
C HIS A 31 3.93 -7.81 -0.95
N GLN A 32 2.96 -8.62 -1.36
CA GLN A 32 2.19 -8.41 -2.58
C GLN A 32 0.72 -8.33 -2.21
N VAL A 33 0.05 -7.29 -2.68
CA VAL A 33 -1.38 -7.04 -2.44
C VAL A 33 -2.13 -7.18 -3.77
N SER A 34 -3.32 -7.78 -3.74
CA SER A 34 -4.21 -7.87 -4.89
C SER A 34 -5.64 -7.59 -4.46
N ASN A 35 -6.49 -7.16 -5.40
CA ASN A 35 -7.93 -7.13 -5.16
C ASN A 35 -8.42 -8.54 -4.80
N ALA A 36 -9.26 -8.65 -3.78
CA ALA A 36 -9.86 -9.91 -3.33
C ALA A 36 -11.00 -10.37 -4.24
N PHE A 37 -11.55 -9.46 -5.04
CA PHE A 37 -12.67 -9.71 -5.94
C PHE A 37 -12.24 -9.52 -7.40
N SER A 38 -12.81 -10.34 -8.28
CA SER A 38 -12.59 -10.25 -9.73
C SER A 38 -13.64 -9.39 -10.46
N ASP A 39 -14.67 -8.94 -9.75
CA ASP A 39 -15.89 -8.35 -10.33
C ASP A 39 -16.22 -6.94 -9.82
N ARG A 40 -15.43 -6.40 -8.89
CA ARG A 40 -15.69 -5.10 -8.24
C ARG A 40 -14.41 -4.42 -7.78
N THR A 41 -14.52 -3.12 -7.55
CA THR A 41 -13.46 -2.30 -6.97
C THR A 41 -13.34 -2.54 -5.46
N SER A 42 -12.10 -2.62 -4.98
CA SER A 42 -11.76 -2.57 -3.55
C SER A 42 -10.91 -1.33 -3.28
N ILE A 43 -11.09 -0.69 -2.12
CA ILE A 43 -10.32 0.50 -1.71
C ILE A 43 -9.78 0.27 -0.29
N SER A 44 -8.49 0.47 -0.11
CA SER A 44 -7.81 0.53 1.18
C SER A 44 -7.21 1.92 1.40
N ILE A 45 -7.17 2.36 2.66
CA ILE A 45 -6.54 3.64 3.04
C ILE A 45 -5.18 3.34 3.67
N HIS A 46 -4.12 3.93 3.11
CA HIS A 46 -2.74 3.66 3.51
C HIS A 46 -2.16 4.88 4.23
N VAL A 47 -1.52 4.65 5.38
CA VAL A 47 -0.80 5.67 6.14
C VAL A 47 0.65 5.25 6.27
N TYR A 48 1.57 6.15 5.92
CA TYR A 48 3.01 5.90 5.95
C TYR A 48 3.72 6.99 6.76
N GLY A 49 4.83 6.65 7.40
CA GLY A 49 5.66 7.60 8.16
C GLY A 49 6.49 8.58 7.32
N ALA A 50 6.15 8.78 6.04
CA ALA A 50 6.85 9.64 5.10
C ALA A 50 5.90 10.10 3.97
N ASN A 51 6.35 11.05 3.14
CA ASN A 51 5.74 11.34 1.84
C ASN A 51 5.98 10.15 0.89
N ILE A 52 5.13 9.13 0.96
CA ILE A 52 5.37 7.82 0.32
C ILE A 52 5.59 7.92 -1.20
N GLY A 53 4.92 8.87 -1.85
CA GLY A 53 5.07 9.14 -3.28
C GLY A 53 6.48 9.57 -3.69
N ALA A 54 7.32 10.01 -2.75
CA ALA A 54 8.70 10.43 -2.99
C ALA A 54 9.76 9.48 -2.41
N VAL A 55 9.37 8.44 -1.69
CA VAL A 55 10.31 7.49 -1.09
C VAL A 55 10.94 6.62 -2.18
N ARG A 56 12.28 6.57 -2.21
CA ARG A 56 13.05 5.60 -3.00
C ARG A 56 13.00 4.24 -2.29
N ARG A 57 12.39 3.27 -2.94
CA ARG A 57 12.25 1.88 -2.47
C ARG A 57 12.47 0.93 -3.63
N ALA A 58 12.13 -0.35 -3.47
CA ALA A 58 12.31 -1.34 -4.52
C ALA A 58 11.05 -2.16 -4.79
N VAL A 59 10.96 -2.68 -6.01
CA VAL A 59 10.07 -3.78 -6.39
C VAL A 59 10.93 -4.97 -6.81
N PHE A 60 10.36 -6.17 -6.72
CA PHE A 60 11.07 -7.41 -7.03
C PHE A 60 10.35 -8.18 -8.13
N SER A 61 11.10 -8.69 -9.11
CA SER A 61 10.56 -9.63 -10.09
C SER A 61 10.33 -11.02 -9.45
N ALA A 62 9.60 -11.90 -10.14
CA ALA A 62 9.39 -13.27 -9.68
C ALA A 62 10.73 -14.05 -9.58
N GLU A 63 11.70 -13.70 -10.41
CA GLU A 63 13.04 -14.28 -10.46
C GLU A 63 13.97 -13.69 -9.39
N GLY A 64 13.54 -12.63 -8.69
CA GLY A 64 14.26 -11.99 -7.60
C GLY A 64 15.06 -10.76 -7.97
N GLU A 65 14.92 -10.24 -9.19
CA GLU A 65 15.59 -9.00 -9.58
C GLU A 65 15.00 -7.81 -8.83
N GLU A 66 15.85 -7.08 -8.10
CA GLU A 66 15.48 -5.84 -7.41
C GLU A 66 15.56 -4.64 -8.36
N LYS A 67 14.51 -3.81 -8.38
CA LYS A 67 14.44 -2.60 -9.21
C LYS A 67 14.07 -1.39 -8.36
N PRO A 68 14.84 -0.27 -8.45
CA PRO A 68 14.46 0.98 -7.81
C PRO A 68 13.07 1.44 -8.24
N PHE A 69 12.30 1.94 -7.29
CA PHE A 69 10.91 2.35 -7.46
C PHE A 69 10.57 3.56 -6.60
N ILE A 70 9.91 4.55 -7.21
CA ILE A 70 9.26 5.69 -6.57
C ILE A 70 7.83 5.70 -7.08
N SER A 71 6.83 5.66 -6.18
CA SER A 71 5.43 5.45 -6.61
C SER A 71 4.76 6.68 -7.19
N GLY A 72 5.18 7.89 -6.80
CA GLY A 72 4.43 9.11 -7.10
C GLY A 72 3.01 9.07 -6.51
N TYR A 73 2.14 9.89 -7.11
CA TYR A 73 0.72 9.96 -6.84
C TYR A 73 -0.04 10.03 -8.16
N SER A 74 -1.23 9.42 -8.22
CA SER A 74 -2.07 9.46 -9.42
C SER A 74 -2.75 10.82 -9.64
N ASN A 75 -2.94 11.61 -8.57
CA ASN A 75 -3.60 12.91 -8.59
C ASN A 75 -2.60 14.07 -8.53
N SER A 76 -2.91 15.16 -9.24
CA SER A 76 -2.15 16.43 -9.19
C SER A 76 -2.74 17.48 -8.24
N ARG A 77 -3.90 17.19 -7.63
CA ARG A 77 -4.62 18.06 -6.70
C ARG A 77 -5.11 17.24 -5.51
N LEU A 78 -5.12 17.85 -4.33
CA LEU A 78 -5.65 17.24 -3.11
C LEU A 78 -7.10 17.71 -2.86
N PRO A 79 -7.94 16.88 -2.22
CA PRO A 79 -9.24 17.35 -1.76
C PRO A 79 -9.04 18.44 -0.70
N ASN A 80 -9.85 19.51 -0.77
CA ASN A 80 -9.94 20.47 0.32
C ASN A 80 -10.92 19.92 1.36
N ILE A 81 -10.38 19.38 2.45
CA ILE A 81 -11.14 18.84 3.58
C ILE A 81 -11.23 19.82 4.75
N TRP A 82 -11.00 21.11 4.50
CA TRP A 82 -10.91 22.14 5.55
C TRP A 82 -12.03 23.18 5.46
N ASP A 83 -12.92 23.09 4.47
CA ASP A 83 -14.04 24.01 4.31
C ASP A 83 -15.25 23.52 5.13
N LEU A 84 -15.16 23.63 6.45
CA LEU A 84 -16.18 23.13 7.38
C LEU A 84 -17.56 23.78 7.16
N SER A 85 -17.62 24.97 6.53
CA SER A 85 -18.90 25.63 6.20
C SER A 85 -19.76 24.84 5.21
N LYS A 86 -19.16 23.85 4.53
CA LYS A 86 -19.81 22.96 3.56
C LYS A 86 -20.10 21.56 4.10
N GLU A 87 -19.72 21.27 5.34
CA GLU A 87 -19.99 19.99 5.97
C GLU A 87 -21.39 19.97 6.59
N ASN A 88 -21.92 18.78 6.83
CA ASN A 88 -23.18 18.64 7.55
C ASN A 88 -22.93 18.98 9.03
N PRO A 89 -23.59 20.00 9.61
CA PRO A 89 -23.40 20.37 11.02
C PRO A 89 -24.16 19.47 12.01
N ALA A 90 -24.93 18.50 11.50
CA ALA A 90 -25.80 17.63 12.29
C ALA A 90 -25.06 16.54 13.08
#